data_AF-X1TPI4-F1
#
_entry.id   AF-X1TPI4-F1
#
_cell.length_a   1.000
_cell.length_b   1.000
_cell.length_c   1.000
_cell.angle_alpha   90.00
_cell.angle_beta   90.00
_cell.angle_gamma   90.00
#
_symmetry.space_group_name_H-M   'P 1'
#
loop_
_entity.id
_entity.type
_entity.pdbx_description
1 polymer ?
#
loop_
_entity_poly.entity_id
_entity_poly.type
_entity_poly.pdbx_seq_one_letter_code
_entity_poly.pdbx_strand_id
1 'polypeptide(L)'
;TPLSPRQTEILNQIAKGQPNKRIARTLGISEQTVKNHVTSIMDKLDANDRTHAVVLAMLNGWLNIEDVSEVRSEEELAPSLAKS
;
A
#
# COMPACT_ATOMS: atom_id res chain seq x y z
N THR A 1 14.01 1.70 -11.61
CA THR A 1 13.16 0.52 -11.38
C THR A 1 12.18 0.40 -12.56
N PRO A 2 11.54 -0.77 -12.83
CA PRO A 2 10.51 -0.90 -13.89
C PRO A 2 9.17 -0.21 -13.54
N LEU A 3 9.04 0.27 -12.30
CA LEU A 3 7.85 0.88 -11.76
C LEU A 3 7.88 2.40 -11.92
N SER A 4 6.73 3.01 -12.20
CA SER A 4 6.60 4.48 -12.14
C SER A 4 6.62 4.96 -10.68
N PRO A 5 6.84 6.27 -10.43
CA PRO A 5 6.81 6.83 -9.07
C PRO A 5 5.51 6.48 -8.33
N ARG A 6 4.36 6.59 -9.01
CA ARG A 6 3.06 6.22 -8.46
C ARG A 6 2.94 4.73 -8.15
N GLN A 7 3.52 3.88 -8.98
CA GLN A 7 3.54 2.43 -8.74
C GLN A 7 4.42 2.09 -7.54
N THR A 8 5.56 2.77 -7.36
CA THR A 8 6.41 2.62 -6.18
C THR A 8 5.70 3.09 -4.90
N GLU A 9 4.98 4.21 -4.92
CA GLU A 9 4.14 4.66 -3.80
C GLU A 9 3.11 3.61 -3.39
N ILE A 10 2.40 3.05 -4.38
CA ILE A 10 1.41 2.01 -4.15
C ILE A 10 2.09 0.75 -3.58
N LEU A 11 3.20 0.32 -4.15
CA LEU A 11 3.95 -0.85 -3.68
C LEU A 11 4.48 -0.68 -2.25
N ASN A 12 4.91 0.53 -1.87
CA ASN A 12 5.25 0.87 -0.49
C ASN A 12 4.06 0.66 0.45
N GLN A 13 2.87 1.13 0.09
CA GLN A 13 1.67 0.92 0.93
C GLN A 13 1.27 -0.55 0.98
N ILE A 14 1.44 -1.29 -0.12
CA ILE A 14 1.23 -2.75 -0.15
C ILE A 14 2.16 -3.43 0.85
N ALA A 15 3.43 -3.03 0.89
CA ALA A 15 4.44 -3.56 1.79
C ALA A 15 4.17 -3.24 3.26
N LYS A 16 3.50 -2.12 3.55
CA LYS A 16 2.93 -1.79 4.87
C LYS A 16 1.68 -2.61 5.22
N GLY A 17 1.28 -3.58 4.39
CA GLY A 17 0.10 -4.42 4.61
C GLY A 17 -1.23 -3.73 4.33
N GLN A 18 -1.25 -2.56 3.68
CA GLN A 18 -2.47 -1.80 3.51
C GLN A 18 -3.39 -2.42 2.44
N PRO A 19 -4.71 -2.57 2.72
CA PRO A 19 -5.67 -3.00 1.70
C PRO A 19 -5.93 -1.90 0.66
N ASN A 20 -6.35 -2.27 -0.55
CA ASN A 20 -6.54 -1.32 -1.66
C ASN A 20 -7.44 -0.14 -1.29
N LYS A 21 -8.47 -0.36 -0.45
CA LYS A 21 -9.34 0.70 0.07
C LYS A 21 -8.60 1.76 0.91
N ARG A 22 -7.65 1.34 1.77
CA ARG A 22 -6.83 2.29 2.56
C ARG A 22 -5.82 3.00 1.66
N ILE A 23 -5.22 2.28 0.71
CA ILE A 23 -4.30 2.87 -0.29
C ILE A 23 -5.04 3.96 -1.08
N ALA A 24 -6.25 3.66 -1.56
CA ALA A 24 -7.11 4.58 -2.31
C ALA A 24 -7.38 5.87 -1.53
N ARG A 25 -7.78 5.74 -0.26
CA ARG A 25 -7.99 6.88 0.64
C ARG A 25 -6.71 7.69 0.86
N THR A 26 -5.59 7.02 1.12
CA THR A 26 -4.29 7.66 1.39
C THR A 26 -3.79 8.45 0.17
N LEU A 27 -4.01 7.92 -1.02
CA LEU A 27 -3.49 8.47 -2.26
C LEU A 27 -4.50 9.34 -3.03
N GLY A 28 -5.71 9.53 -2.50
CA GLY A 28 -6.76 10.36 -3.11
C GLY A 28 -7.29 9.84 -4.45
N ILE A 29 -7.31 8.53 -4.66
CA ILE A 29 -7.74 7.88 -5.92
C ILE A 29 -8.81 6.81 -5.66
N SER A 30 -9.45 6.32 -6.72
CA SER A 30 -10.45 5.25 -6.58
C SER A 30 -9.81 3.89 -6.25
N GLU A 31 -10.53 3.02 -5.55
CA GLU A 31 -10.07 1.65 -5.30
C GLU A 31 -9.84 0.87 -6.60
N GLN A 32 -10.64 1.12 -7.64
CA GLN A 32 -10.45 0.51 -8.96
C GLN A 32 -9.13 0.98 -9.59
N THR A 33 -8.78 2.27 -9.46
CA THR A 33 -7.49 2.79 -9.92
C THR A 33 -6.33 2.11 -9.20
N VAL A 34 -6.44 1.88 -7.88
CA VAL A 34 -5.44 1.10 -7.13
C VAL A 34 -5.34 -0.32 -7.67
N LYS A 35 -6.46 -1.03 -7.88
CA LYS A 35 -6.47 -2.39 -8.45
C LYS A 35 -5.74 -2.44 -9.79
N ASN A 36 -6.03 -1.50 -10.68
CA ASN A 36 -5.38 -1.41 -11.99
C ASN A 36 -3.85 -1.22 -11.85
N HIS A 37 -3.42 -0.37 -10.92
CA HIS A 37 -1.99 -0.22 -10.63
C HIS A 37 -1.37 -1.48 -10.04
N VAL A 38 -2.05 -2.18 -9.12
CA VAL A 38 -1.56 -3.43 -8.54
C VAL A 38 -1.38 -4.50 -9.62
N THR A 39 -2.36 -4.68 -10.51
CA THR A 39 -2.26 -5.59 -11.65
C THR A 39 -1.05 -5.24 -12.52
N SER A 40 -0.92 -3.97 -12.92
CA SER A 40 0.23 -3.54 -13.74
C SER A 40 1.58 -3.69 -13.02
N ILE A 41 1.63 -3.52 -11.70
CA ILE A 41 2.84 -3.77 -10.92
C ILE A 41 3.19 -5.26 -10.96
N MET A 42 2.22 -6.14 -10.72
CA MET A 42 2.44 -7.60 -10.76
C MET A 42 2.91 -8.03 -12.14
N ASP A 43 2.29 -7.54 -13.22
CA ASP A 43 2.70 -7.85 -14.59
C ASP A 43 4.13 -7.38 -14.89
N LYS A 44 4.51 -6.18 -14.44
CA LYS A 44 5.86 -5.61 -14.66
C LYS A 44 6.95 -6.32 -13.87
N LEU A 45 6.60 -6.90 -12.73
CA LEU A 45 7.53 -7.59 -11.86
C LEU A 45 7.53 -9.10 -12.09
N ASP A 46 6.67 -9.62 -12.98
CA ASP A 46 6.42 -11.06 -13.15
C ASP A 46 6.03 -11.75 -11.83
N ALA A 47 5.16 -11.07 -11.06
CA ALA A 47 4.75 -11.51 -9.74
C ALA A 47 3.39 -12.21 -9.75
N ASN A 48 3.36 -13.43 -9.22
CA ASN A 48 2.12 -14.20 -9.01
C ASN A 48 1.10 -13.55 -8.06
N ASP A 49 1.56 -12.78 -7.07
CA ASP A 49 0.70 -12.07 -6.14
C ASP A 49 1.37 -10.80 -5.59
N ARG A 50 0.61 -9.99 -4.85
CA ARG A 50 1.09 -8.71 -4.30
C ARG A 50 2.20 -8.87 -3.26
N THR A 51 2.25 -9.99 -2.54
CA THR A 51 3.33 -10.29 -1.59
C THR A 51 4.60 -10.64 -2.34
N HIS A 52 4.49 -11.49 -3.36
CA HIS A 52 5.57 -11.81 -4.28
C HIS A 52 6.13 -10.55 -4.95
N ALA A 53 5.27 -9.63 -5.39
CA ALA A 53 5.67 -8.34 -5.95
C ALA A 53 6.52 -7.49 -4.97
N VAL A 54 6.14 -7.44 -3.70
CA VAL A 54 6.93 -6.74 -2.65
C VAL A 54 8.29 -7.40 -2.47
N VAL A 55 8.33 -8.73 -2.34
CA VAL A 55 9.58 -9.48 -2.16
C VAL A 55 10.52 -9.26 -3.35
N LEU A 56 10.02 -9.36 -4.59
CA LEU A 56 10.83 -9.12 -5.78
C LEU A 56 11.38 -7.69 -5.81
N ALA A 57 10.57 -6.70 -5.45
CA ALA A 57 11.02 -5.32 -5.42
C ALA A 57 12.09 -5.07 -4.33
N MET A 58 12.00 -5.73 -3.18
CA MET A 58 13.05 -5.69 -2.15
C MET A 58 14.36 -6.32 -2.63
N LEU A 59 14.29 -7.53 -3.19
CA LEU A 59 15.47 -8.27 -3.67
C LEU A 59 16.22 -7.51 -4.76
N ASN A 60 15.49 -6.75 -5.59
CA ASN A 60 16.08 -5.92 -6.64
C ASN A 60 16.46 -4.50 -6.17
N GLY A 61 16.26 -4.15 -4.89
CA GLY A 61 16.56 -2.82 -4.36
C GLY A 61 15.64 -1.70 -4.89
N TRP A 62 14.45 -2.06 -5.37
CA TRP A 62 13.43 -1.12 -5.86
C TRP A 62 12.51 -0.61 -4.76
N LEU A 63 12.54 -1.27 -3.61
CA LEU A 63 11.72 -0.97 -2.45
C LEU A 63 12.57 -1.08 -1.19
N ASN A 64 12.70 0.03 -0.46
CA ASN A 64 13.35 0.07 0.85
C ASN A 64 12.27 0.32 1.90
N ILE A 65 12.04 -0.65 2.78
CA ILE A 65 11.16 -0.45 3.95
C ILE A 65 12.02 0.11 5.08
N GLU A 66 12.17 1.43 5.12
CA GLU A 66 12.91 2.10 6.21
C GLU A 66 12.02 2.61 7.34
N ASP A 67 10.69 2.57 7.21
CA ASP A 67 9.77 3.09 8.23
C ASP A 67 8.69 2.10 8.65
N VAL A 68 8.99 1.34 9.70
CA VAL A 68 8.01 0.62 10.55
C VAL A 68 7.68 1.44 11.81
N SER A 69 8.09 2.71 11.86
CA SER A 69 8.01 3.59 13.05
C SER A 69 6.61 4.15 13.33
N GLU A 70 5.69 4.17 12.35
CA GLU A 70 4.36 4.79 12.47
C GLU A 70 3.22 3.84 12.88
N VAL A 71 3.49 2.58 13.24
CA VAL A 71 2.45 1.72 13.84
C VAL A 71 2.31 2.05 15.32
N ARG A 72 1.73 3.21 15.62
CA ARG A 72 0.94 3.52 16.82
C ARG A 72 0.59 5.01 16.82
N SER A 73 -0.66 5.27 17.19
CA SER A 73 -1.24 6.55 17.65
C SER A 73 -2.15 7.23 16.63
N GLU A 74 -3.42 6.79 16.61
CA GLU A 74 -4.63 7.57 16.30
C GLU A 74 -5.80 6.61 16.57
N GLU A 75 -6.32 6.58 17.79
CA GLU A 75 -7.53 7.33 18.11
C GLU A 75 -8.73 6.37 18.24
N GLU A 76 -8.74 5.58 19.32
CA GLU A 76 -9.97 5.26 20.02
C GLU A 76 -10.56 6.56 20.60
N LEU A 77 -11.04 7.49 19.77
CA LEU A 77 -11.98 8.51 20.22
C LEU A 77 -13.41 7.99 20.00
N ALA A 78 -14.00 7.65 21.15
CA ALA A 78 -15.41 7.85 21.53
C ALA A 78 -16.47 6.84 21.04
N PRO A 79 -17.16 6.18 21.99
CA PRO A 79 -18.60 6.24 22.06
C PRO A 79 -18.99 7.51 22.83
N SER A 80 -19.09 8.63 22.10
CA SER A 80 -20.01 9.69 22.48
C SER A 80 -21.41 9.16 22.21
N LEU A 81 -21.97 8.48 23.20
CA LEU A 81 -23.41 8.35 23.39
C LEU A 81 -23.72 8.65 24.86
N ALA A 82 -23.57 9.93 25.19
CA ALA A 82 -24.50 10.55 26.13
C ALA A 82 -25.86 10.67 25.43
N LYS A 83 -26.80 9.79 25.79
CA LYS A 83 -28.25 10.03 25.83
C LYS A 83 -28.73 9.29 27.08
N SER A 84 -28.95 10.05 28.16
CA SER A 84 -30.29 10.41 28.67
C SER A 84 -30.91 9.27 29.44
#